data_AF-A0ABF7R0E4-F1
#
_entry.id   AF-A0ABF7R0E4-F1
#
_cell.length_a   1.000
_cell.length_b   1.000
_cell.length_c   1.000
_cell.angle_alpha   90.00
_cell.angle_beta   90.00
_cell.angle_gamma   90.00
#
_symmetry.space_group_name_H-M   'P 1'
#
loop_
_entity.id
_entity.type
_entity.pdbx_description
1 polymer ?
#
loop_
_entity_poly.entity_id
_entity_poly.type
_entity_poly.pdbx_seq_one_letter_code
_entity_poly.pdbx_strand_id
1 'polypeptide(L)'
;MLKIPFRPKFSNTSYFEIDSLKVNLYGGDRANDFERFRGSNSALIYVNEATTLHKETLIECLKRLRVGMQTIIFDTNPDSSEHFFKTDYIDNTKIYSTYNFTTYDNELISREFIKTQEEIYRDIPTYKAKVLLGEWVASNDAIFTNVNLTSNHEFRVPIAYLDSAYNIGGDNTAICVLERVDQSYYAFIFQEKLL
;
A
#
# COMPACT_ATOMS: atom_id res chain seq x y z
N MET A 1 25.79 7.52 8.24
CA MET A 1 25.64 7.09 6.84
C MET A 1 26.86 6.26 6.45
N LEU A 2 26.65 5.00 6.05
CA LEU A 2 27.75 4.10 5.68
C LEU A 2 28.45 4.66 4.43
N LYS A 3 29.73 5.01 4.53
CA LYS A 3 30.55 5.55 3.43
C LYS A 3 30.96 4.45 2.43
N ILE A 4 29.97 3.72 1.93
CA ILE A 4 30.21 2.62 1.00
C ILE A 4 30.20 3.21 -0.42
N PRO A 5 31.33 3.19 -1.14
CA PRO A 5 31.36 3.63 -2.52
C PRO A 5 30.46 2.70 -3.36
N PHE A 6 29.48 3.26 -4.06
CA PHE A 6 28.65 2.51 -5.00
C PHE A 6 28.80 3.07 -6.42
N ARG A 7 28.67 2.20 -7.42
CA ARG A 7 28.60 2.58 -8.83
C ARG A 7 27.18 2.30 -9.34
N PRO A 8 26.49 3.30 -9.92
CA PRO A 8 25.20 3.06 -10.57
C PRO A 8 25.33 1.99 -11.65
N LYS A 9 24.47 0.97 -11.61
CA LYS A 9 24.51 -0.13 -12.57
C LYS A 9 23.58 0.17 -13.75
N PHE A 10 24.16 0.37 -14.93
CA PHE A 10 23.44 0.58 -16.19
C PHE A 10 23.48 -0.70 -17.04
N SER A 11 22.88 -1.79 -16.55
CA SER A 11 22.76 -3.02 -17.35
C SER A 11 21.39 -3.68 -17.17
N ASN A 12 20.95 -4.40 -18.21
CA ASN A 12 19.67 -5.12 -18.23
C ASN A 12 19.68 -6.42 -17.40
N THR A 13 20.54 -6.51 -16.38
CA THR A 13 20.64 -7.72 -15.54
C THR A 13 19.95 -7.48 -14.21
N SER A 14 19.08 -8.41 -13.81
CA SER A 14 18.32 -8.38 -12.55
C SER A 14 19.12 -8.91 -11.35
N TYR A 15 20.42 -8.64 -11.29
CA TYR A 15 21.27 -9.00 -10.16
C TYR A 15 22.48 -8.07 -10.08
N PHE A 16 23.20 -8.05 -8.96
CA PHE A 16 24.53 -7.46 -8.80
C PHE A 16 25.34 -8.31 -7.81
N GLU A 17 26.62 -8.00 -7.64
CA GLU A 17 27.50 -8.73 -6.72
C GLU A 17 28.02 -7.82 -5.62
N ILE A 18 28.00 -8.31 -4.38
CA ILE A 18 28.69 -7.72 -3.23
C ILE A 18 29.65 -8.77 -2.71
N ASP A 19 30.96 -8.52 -2.75
CA ASP A 19 31.98 -9.44 -2.22
C ASP A 19 31.80 -10.89 -2.72
N SER A 20 31.62 -11.05 -4.04
CA SER A 20 31.31 -12.33 -4.72
C SER A 20 29.95 -12.97 -4.36
N LEU A 21 29.15 -12.35 -3.49
CA LEU A 21 27.76 -12.75 -3.25
C LEU A 21 26.85 -12.14 -4.32
N LYS A 22 26.16 -13.00 -5.06
CA LYS A 22 25.17 -12.59 -6.04
C LYS A 22 23.86 -12.19 -5.35
N VAL A 23 23.49 -10.93 -5.48
CA VAL A 23 22.21 -10.37 -5.03
C VAL A 23 21.28 -10.28 -6.24
N ASN A 24 20.23 -11.08 -6.27
CA ASN A 24 19.20 -11.00 -7.31
C ASN A 24 18.14 -9.95 -6.92
N LEU A 25 17.69 -9.18 -7.91
CA LEU A 25 16.69 -8.14 -7.77
C LEU A 25 15.42 -8.56 -8.53
N TYR A 26 14.29 -8.57 -7.86
CA TYR A 26 13.00 -8.90 -8.45
C TYR A 26 11.98 -7.83 -8.12
N GLY A 27 11.16 -7.49 -9.11
CA GLY A 27 9.90 -6.77 -8.87
C GLY A 27 8.83 -7.74 -8.37
N GLY A 28 7.77 -7.20 -7.78
CA GLY A 28 6.63 -7.97 -7.32
C GLY A 28 5.31 -7.23 -7.51
N ASP A 29 5.26 -6.29 -8.47
CA ASP A 29 4.08 -5.49 -8.79
C ASP A 29 2.96 -6.32 -9.41
N ARG A 30 3.29 -7.48 -9.98
CA ARG A 30 2.32 -8.40 -10.59
C ARG A 30 2.21 -9.68 -9.81
N ALA A 31 0.99 -10.21 -9.74
CA ALA A 31 0.71 -11.49 -9.10
C ALA A 31 1.57 -12.65 -9.63
N ASN A 32 2.03 -12.60 -10.89
CA ASN A 32 2.87 -13.65 -11.48
C ASN A 32 4.37 -13.34 -11.50
N ASP A 33 4.83 -12.22 -10.93
CA ASP A 33 6.26 -11.90 -10.95
C ASP A 33 7.12 -12.92 -10.19
N PHE A 34 6.50 -13.70 -9.29
CA PHE A 34 7.16 -14.81 -8.63
C PHE A 34 7.74 -15.85 -9.60
N GLU A 35 7.20 -15.95 -10.82
CA GLU A 35 7.68 -16.91 -11.82
C GLU A 35 9.13 -16.65 -12.20
N ARG A 36 9.58 -15.39 -12.14
CA ARG A 36 10.95 -14.99 -12.50
C ARG A 36 12.01 -15.53 -11.55
N PHE A 37 11.64 -15.80 -10.31
CA PHE A 37 12.55 -16.38 -9.32
C PHE A 37 12.23 -17.83 -8.99
N ARG A 38 11.28 -18.46 -9.69
CA ARG A 38 11.06 -19.91 -9.60
C ARG A 38 12.30 -20.68 -10.04
N GLY A 39 12.64 -21.72 -9.29
CA GLY A 39 13.83 -22.55 -9.52
C GLY A 39 15.15 -21.99 -8.97
N SER A 40 15.16 -20.76 -8.46
CA SER A 40 16.31 -20.23 -7.72
C SER A 40 16.40 -20.83 -6.32
N ASN A 41 17.55 -20.67 -5.66
CA ASN A 41 17.71 -20.91 -4.23
C ASN A 41 18.46 -19.72 -3.62
N SER A 42 18.04 -19.25 -2.45
CA SER A 42 18.64 -18.12 -1.74
C SER A 42 18.90 -18.49 -0.28
N ALA A 43 19.98 -17.93 0.29
CA ALA A 43 20.28 -18.08 1.71
C ALA A 43 19.67 -16.96 2.56
N LEU A 44 19.52 -15.77 1.94
CA LEU A 44 18.92 -14.59 2.54
C LEU A 44 17.97 -13.97 1.52
N ILE A 45 16.79 -13.56 1.98
CA ILE A 45 15.83 -12.79 1.20
C ILE A 45 15.48 -11.54 1.99
N TYR A 46 15.50 -10.39 1.31
CA TYR A 46 14.96 -9.14 1.84
C TYR A 46 13.76 -8.74 1.00
N VAL A 47 12.65 -8.46 1.68
CA VAL A 47 11.39 -8.05 1.07
C VAL A 47 11.06 -6.65 1.55
N ASN A 48 11.06 -5.70 0.62
CA ASN A 48 10.68 -4.32 0.87
C ASN A 48 9.18 -4.12 0.60
N GLU A 49 8.50 -3.32 1.41
CA GLU A 49 7.06 -3.03 1.31
C GLU A 49 6.20 -4.30 1.21
N ALA A 50 6.39 -5.24 2.14
CA ALA A 50 5.76 -6.55 2.09
C ALA A 50 4.21 -6.53 2.00
N THR A 51 3.55 -5.52 2.58
CA THR A 51 2.09 -5.34 2.47
C THR A 51 1.61 -5.04 1.07
N THR A 52 2.46 -4.50 0.20
CA THR A 52 2.10 -4.20 -1.20
C THR A 52 2.20 -5.41 -2.13
N LEU A 53 2.80 -6.50 -1.66
CA LEU A 53 3.04 -7.70 -2.46
C LEU A 53 1.89 -8.70 -2.33
N HIS A 54 1.65 -9.43 -3.42
CA HIS A 54 0.70 -10.54 -3.40
C HIS A 54 1.16 -11.64 -2.43
N LYS A 55 0.19 -12.24 -1.73
CA LYS A 55 0.42 -13.34 -0.77
C LYS A 55 1.18 -14.51 -1.40
N GLU A 56 0.85 -14.85 -2.63
CA GLU A 56 1.49 -15.90 -3.42
C GLU A 56 2.97 -15.62 -3.65
N THR A 57 3.34 -14.36 -3.90
CA THR A 57 4.73 -13.93 -4.06
C THR A 57 5.53 -14.21 -2.79
N LEU A 58 4.99 -13.86 -1.61
CA LEU A 58 5.68 -14.10 -0.33
C LEU A 58 5.81 -15.60 -0.01
N ILE A 59 4.75 -16.38 -0.26
CA ILE A 59 4.80 -17.85 -0.12
C ILE A 59 5.88 -18.44 -1.04
N GLU A 60 5.99 -17.95 -2.26
CA GLU A 60 7.01 -18.42 -3.20
C GLU A 60 8.42 -18.01 -2.77
N CYS A 61 8.62 -16.81 -2.20
CA CYS A 61 9.88 -16.37 -1.61
C CYS A 61 10.34 -17.33 -0.51
N LEU A 62 9.45 -17.69 0.43
CA LEU A 62 9.78 -18.63 1.51
C LEU A 62 10.27 -19.98 0.97
N LYS A 63 9.68 -20.48 -0.12
CA LYS A 63 10.12 -21.72 -0.76
C LYS A 63 11.52 -21.64 -1.40
N ARG A 64 12.12 -20.44 -1.53
CA ARG A 64 13.47 -20.24 -2.06
C ARG A 64 14.56 -20.31 -0.99
N LEU A 65 14.19 -20.22 0.29
CA LEU A 65 15.11 -20.36 1.43
C LEU A 65 15.49 -21.83 1.64
N ARG A 66 16.34 -22.37 0.75
CA ARG A 66 16.71 -23.80 0.76
C ARG A 66 18.19 -24.05 1.01
N VAL A 67 18.98 -23.00 1.21
CA VAL A 67 20.44 -23.09 1.30
C VAL A 67 20.94 -22.21 2.45
N GLY A 68 21.93 -22.69 3.20
CA GLY A 68 22.60 -21.89 4.23
C GLY A 68 21.70 -21.42 5.37
N MET A 69 21.85 -20.16 5.78
CA MET A 69 21.22 -19.54 6.98
C MET A 69 19.70 -19.34 6.87
N GLN A 70 19.09 -19.60 5.71
CA GLN A 70 17.63 -19.62 5.47
C GLN A 70 16.86 -18.48 6.16
N THR A 71 17.37 -17.26 6.03
CA THR A 71 16.81 -16.08 6.72
C THR A 71 15.99 -15.24 5.75
N ILE A 72 14.86 -14.71 6.21
CA ILE A 72 14.09 -13.70 5.49
C ILE A 72 13.83 -12.50 6.37
N ILE A 73 13.97 -11.31 5.80
CA ILE A 73 13.74 -10.04 6.46
C ILE A 73 12.66 -9.32 5.66
N PHE A 74 11.64 -8.83 6.36
CA PHE A 74 10.56 -8.05 5.78
C PHE A 74 10.64 -6.63 6.34
N ASP A 75 10.47 -5.65 5.47
CA ASP A 75 10.23 -4.26 5.80
C ASP A 75 8.87 -3.85 5.22
N THR A 76 8.05 -3.15 6.00
CA THR A 76 6.71 -2.77 5.55
C THR A 76 6.07 -1.71 6.42
N ASN A 77 5.17 -0.93 5.82
CA ASN A 77 4.24 -0.09 6.55
C ASN A 77 2.95 -0.87 6.94
N PRO A 78 2.30 -0.54 8.07
CA PRO A 78 1.05 -1.17 8.48
C PRO A 78 -0.09 -0.94 7.50
N ASP A 79 -1.01 -1.90 7.46
CA ASP A 79 -2.30 -1.76 6.78
C ASP A 79 -3.45 -2.16 7.74
N SER A 80 -4.59 -2.60 7.21
CA SER A 80 -5.73 -3.11 7.96
C SER A 80 -5.32 -4.21 8.93
N SER A 81 -5.98 -4.28 10.09
CA SER A 81 -5.79 -5.37 11.06
C SER A 81 -6.05 -6.75 10.48
N GLU A 82 -6.90 -6.84 9.44
CA GLU A 82 -7.25 -8.08 8.74
C GLU A 82 -6.31 -8.41 7.57
N HIS A 83 -5.29 -7.58 7.32
CA HIS A 83 -4.36 -7.82 6.22
C HIS A 83 -3.60 -9.13 6.42
N PHE A 84 -3.47 -9.95 5.37
CA PHE A 84 -2.88 -11.29 5.48
C PHE A 84 -1.45 -11.26 6.03
N PHE A 85 -0.67 -10.22 5.72
CA PHE A 85 0.69 -10.08 6.25
C PHE A 85 0.70 -9.90 7.78
N LYS A 86 -0.31 -9.21 8.34
CA LYS A 86 -0.47 -9.05 9.78
C LYS A 86 -0.80 -10.39 10.43
N THR A 87 -1.83 -11.06 9.91
CA THR A 87 -2.37 -12.29 10.52
C THR A 87 -1.45 -13.50 10.34
N ASP A 88 -0.87 -13.70 9.15
CA ASP A 88 -0.09 -14.90 8.83
C ASP A 88 1.39 -14.80 9.26
N TYR A 89 1.95 -13.58 9.31
CA TYR A 89 3.37 -13.34 9.58
C TYR A 89 3.59 -12.62 10.92
N ILE A 90 3.09 -11.39 11.07
CA ILE A 90 3.38 -10.57 12.27
C ILE A 90 2.82 -11.18 13.55
N ASP A 91 1.57 -11.66 13.50
CA ASP A 91 0.91 -12.29 14.66
C ASP A 91 1.43 -13.71 14.94
N ASN A 92 2.13 -14.30 13.98
CA ASN A 92 2.76 -15.60 14.13
C ASN A 92 4.14 -15.50 14.79
N THR A 93 4.12 -15.09 16.06
CA THR A 93 5.30 -14.87 16.91
C THR A 93 6.11 -16.15 17.20
N LYS A 94 5.56 -17.34 16.89
CA LYS A 94 6.29 -18.60 16.96
C LYS A 94 7.35 -18.73 15.87
N ILE A 95 7.09 -18.15 14.69
CA ILE A 95 7.96 -18.26 13.51
C ILE A 95 8.73 -16.96 13.28
N TYR A 96 8.08 -15.81 13.47
CA TYR A 96 8.65 -14.52 13.14
C TYR A 96 8.86 -13.66 14.38
N SER A 97 9.93 -12.88 14.36
CA SER A 97 10.18 -11.81 15.34
C SER A 97 9.86 -10.48 14.68
N THR A 98 8.96 -9.71 15.28
CA THR A 98 8.52 -8.41 14.75
C THR A 98 9.02 -7.28 15.63
N TYR A 99 9.54 -6.24 15.00
CA TYR A 99 9.96 -5.00 15.65
C TYR A 99 9.14 -3.86 15.05
N ASN A 100 8.50 -3.06 15.91
CA ASN A 100 7.69 -1.93 15.47
C ASN A 100 8.50 -0.64 15.62
N PHE A 101 8.42 0.22 14.61
CA PHE A 101 9.04 1.52 14.59
C PHE A 101 7.99 2.58 14.29
N THR A 102 8.10 3.72 14.96
CA THR A 102 7.26 4.89 14.75
C THR A 102 8.08 5.99 14.06
N THR A 103 7.39 7.00 13.53
CA THR A 103 8.08 8.18 12.97
C THR A 103 8.96 8.88 14.03
N TYR A 104 8.58 8.78 15.31
CA TYR A 104 9.25 9.44 16.42
C TYR A 104 10.56 8.76 16.84
N ASP A 105 10.81 7.52 16.41
CA ASP A 105 12.03 6.78 16.73
C ASP A 105 13.22 7.21 15.83
N ASN A 106 12.96 7.95 14.75
CA ASN A 106 13.98 8.37 13.81
C ASN A 106 14.55 9.76 14.18
N GLU A 107 15.72 9.76 14.83
CA GLU A 107 16.44 10.98 15.24
C GLU A 107 16.84 11.91 14.07
N LEU A 108 16.82 11.43 12.83
CA LEU A 108 17.14 12.22 11.64
C LEU A 108 15.96 13.07 11.14
N ILE A 109 14.74 12.78 11.59
CA ILE A 109 13.55 13.54 11.20
C ILE A 109 13.42 14.76 12.11
N SER A 110 13.29 15.96 11.52
CA SER A 110 13.15 17.18 12.32
C SER A 110 11.82 17.23 13.05
N ARG A 111 11.81 17.85 14.23
CA ARG A 111 10.59 18.02 15.02
C ARG A 111 9.55 18.87 14.28
N GLU A 112 10.01 19.84 13.50
CA GLU A 112 9.16 20.68 12.65
C GLU A 112 8.43 19.85 11.60
N PHE A 113 9.13 18.90 10.95
CA PHE A 113 8.52 18.01 9.97
C PHE A 113 7.47 17.12 10.62
N ILE A 114 7.77 16.52 11.77
CA ILE A 114 6.82 15.69 12.52
C ILE A 114 5.56 16.50 12.86
N LYS A 115 5.72 17.73 13.36
CA LYS A 115 4.59 18.61 13.67
C LYS A 115 3.74 18.90 12.43
N THR A 116 4.36 19.16 11.28
CA THR A 116 3.62 19.35 10.02
C THR A 116 2.81 18.10 9.65
N GLN A 117 3.38 16.89 9.78
CA GLN A 117 2.64 15.65 9.50
C GLN A 117 1.46 15.46 10.47
N GLU A 118 1.67 15.73 11.76
CA GLU A 118 0.61 15.67 12.77
C GLU A 118 -0.56 16.62 12.47
N GLU A 119 -0.26 17.80 11.91
CA GLU A 119 -1.27 18.76 11.49
C GLU A 119 -2.02 18.31 10.23
N ILE A 120 -1.30 17.76 9.23
CA ILE A 120 -1.90 17.22 7.99
C ILE A 120 -2.87 16.08 8.31
N TYR A 121 -2.49 15.18 9.23
CA TYR A 121 -3.27 13.98 9.56
C TYR A 121 -4.17 14.16 10.79
N ARG A 122 -4.36 15.39 11.28
CA ARG A 122 -5.12 15.67 12.50
C ARG A 122 -6.53 15.09 12.45
N ASP A 123 -7.20 15.24 11.32
CA ASP A 123 -8.59 14.88 11.12
C ASP A 123 -8.76 13.54 10.38
N ILE A 124 -7.67 12.75 10.26
CA ILE A 124 -7.64 11.43 9.60
C ILE A 124 -6.99 10.41 10.56
N PRO A 125 -7.71 10.02 11.64
CA PRO A 125 -7.11 9.28 12.74
C PRO A 125 -6.59 7.90 12.34
N THR A 126 -7.26 7.18 11.44
CA THR A 126 -6.75 5.88 10.95
C THR A 126 -5.45 6.07 10.16
N TYR A 127 -5.39 7.06 9.28
CA TYR A 127 -4.17 7.33 8.50
C TYR A 127 -3.01 7.76 9.41
N LYS A 128 -3.28 8.61 10.40
CA LYS A 128 -2.32 9.03 11.42
C LYS A 128 -1.75 7.82 12.18
N ALA A 129 -2.62 6.91 12.62
CA ALA A 129 -2.24 5.70 13.34
C ALA A 129 -1.31 4.79 12.50
N LYS A 130 -1.63 4.58 11.21
CA LYS A 130 -0.78 3.81 10.30
C LYS A 130 0.58 4.48 10.05
N VAL A 131 0.57 5.75 9.67
CA VAL A 131 1.77 6.44 9.16
C VAL A 131 2.70 6.93 10.28
N LEU A 132 2.16 7.50 11.35
CA LEU A 132 3.00 8.07 12.42
C LEU A 132 3.31 7.05 13.53
N LEU A 133 2.32 6.23 13.89
CA LEU A 133 2.40 5.34 15.06
C LEU A 133 2.72 3.88 14.69
N GLY A 134 2.70 3.51 13.42
CA GLY A 134 2.98 2.13 13.01
C GLY A 134 1.87 1.15 13.39
N GLU A 135 0.63 1.61 13.54
CA GLU A 135 -0.48 0.78 14.03
C GLU A 135 -1.25 0.07 12.91
N TRP A 136 -1.62 -1.19 13.16
CA TRP A 136 -2.46 -2.01 12.29
C TRP A 136 -3.94 -1.82 12.63
N VAL A 137 -4.53 -0.74 12.13
CA VAL A 137 -5.91 -0.37 12.40
C VAL A 137 -6.79 -0.58 11.17
N ALA A 138 -7.99 -1.13 11.39
CA ALA A 138 -9.03 -1.16 10.37
C ALA A 138 -9.40 0.26 9.95
N SER A 139 -9.64 0.46 8.65
CA SER A 139 -10.11 1.74 8.15
C SER A 139 -11.55 1.98 8.60
N ASN A 140 -11.75 2.84 9.59
CA ASN A 140 -13.07 3.35 9.97
C ASN A 140 -13.40 4.68 9.29
N ASP A 141 -12.45 5.26 8.56
CA ASP A 141 -12.65 6.49 7.82
C ASP A 141 -13.55 6.22 6.60
N ALA A 142 -14.64 6.98 6.49
CA ALA A 142 -15.41 7.03 5.26
C ALA A 142 -14.48 7.45 4.12
N ILE A 143 -14.41 6.65 3.05
CA ILE A 143 -13.58 6.94 1.86
C ILE A 143 -13.90 8.35 1.31
N PHE A 144 -15.15 8.77 1.47
CA PHE A 144 -15.61 10.14 1.20
C PHE A 144 -15.98 10.83 2.51
N THR A 145 -15.14 11.76 2.95
CA THR A 145 -15.39 12.56 4.18
C THR A 145 -16.27 13.78 3.93
N ASN A 146 -16.52 14.13 2.67
CA ASN A 146 -17.31 15.31 2.28
C ASN A 146 -18.43 14.93 1.29
N VAL A 147 -19.36 14.10 1.75
CA VAL A 147 -20.57 13.75 1.00
C VAL A 147 -21.69 14.70 1.42
N ASN A 148 -22.16 15.51 0.47
CA ASN A 148 -23.33 16.35 0.66
C ASN A 148 -24.57 15.63 0.13
N LEU A 149 -25.46 15.21 1.02
CA LEU A 149 -26.77 14.67 0.64
C LEU A 149 -27.70 15.83 0.30
N THR A 150 -28.15 15.90 -0.95
CA THR A 150 -29.11 16.91 -1.43
C THR A 150 -30.20 16.25 -2.25
N SER A 151 -31.46 16.64 -2.02
CA SER A 151 -32.62 16.13 -2.77
C SER A 151 -33.13 17.10 -3.84
N ASN A 152 -32.66 18.34 -3.85
CA ASN A 152 -33.26 19.44 -4.62
C ASN A 152 -32.25 20.19 -5.50
N HIS A 153 -31.16 19.53 -5.92
CA HIS A 153 -30.17 20.17 -6.78
C HIS A 153 -30.68 20.32 -8.20
N GLU A 154 -30.77 21.56 -8.70
CA GLU A 154 -31.08 21.86 -10.10
C GLU A 154 -29.79 22.11 -10.88
N PHE A 155 -29.52 21.28 -11.89
CA PHE A 155 -28.38 21.44 -12.78
C PHE A 155 -28.51 22.70 -13.64
N ARG A 156 -27.46 23.53 -13.67
CA ARG A 156 -27.39 24.75 -14.49
C ARG A 156 -26.52 24.56 -15.71
N VAL A 157 -25.35 23.93 -15.56
CA VAL A 157 -24.38 23.73 -16.65
C VAL A 157 -23.68 22.36 -16.49
N PRO A 158 -24.38 21.24 -16.75
CA PRO A 158 -23.78 19.92 -16.67
C PRO A 158 -22.69 19.77 -17.73
N ILE A 159 -21.52 19.27 -17.31
CA ILE A 159 -20.32 19.14 -18.15
C ILE A 159 -20.29 17.76 -18.82
N ALA A 160 -20.72 16.72 -18.11
CA ALA A 160 -20.78 15.36 -18.62
C ALA A 160 -21.87 14.54 -17.91
N TYR A 161 -22.51 13.66 -18.69
CA TYR A 161 -23.32 12.55 -18.18
C TYR A 161 -22.48 11.28 -18.30
N LEU A 162 -22.23 10.62 -17.17
CA LEU A 162 -21.57 9.32 -17.14
C LEU A 162 -22.67 8.27 -17.04
N ASP A 163 -22.84 7.49 -18.12
CA ASP A 163 -23.79 6.38 -18.15
C ASP A 163 -23.31 5.27 -17.21
N SER A 164 -24.25 4.79 -16.40
CA SER A 164 -24.18 3.68 -15.46
C SER A 164 -23.60 2.37 -16.02
N ALA A 165 -23.60 2.19 -17.34
CA ALA A 165 -23.17 0.96 -18.02
C ALA A 165 -21.67 0.60 -17.83
N TYR A 166 -20.87 1.47 -17.21
CA TYR A 166 -19.47 1.17 -16.87
C TYR A 166 -19.26 0.53 -15.50
N ASN A 167 -20.32 0.31 -14.71
CA ASN A 167 -20.23 -0.50 -13.51
C ASN A 167 -20.51 -1.97 -13.88
N ILE A 168 -19.45 -2.75 -14.14
CA ILE A 168 -19.56 -4.20 -14.40
C ILE A 168 -19.95 -4.88 -13.09
N GLY A 169 -21.26 -4.94 -12.80
CA GLY A 169 -21.80 -5.68 -11.67
C GLY A 169 -23.17 -5.17 -11.19
N GLY A 170 -24.24 -5.80 -11.70
CA GLY A 170 -25.50 -6.06 -11.00
C GLY A 170 -26.34 -4.89 -10.48
N ASP A 171 -27.53 -4.72 -11.06
CA ASP A 171 -28.80 -4.23 -10.46
C ASP A 171 -28.84 -2.86 -9.75
N ASN A 172 -27.72 -2.13 -9.67
CA ASN A 172 -27.63 -0.79 -9.10
C ASN A 172 -27.16 0.24 -10.13
N THR A 173 -28.07 0.65 -11.01
CA THR A 173 -27.86 1.74 -11.96
C THR A 173 -27.71 3.05 -11.21
N ALA A 174 -26.55 3.69 -11.34
CA ALA A 174 -26.33 5.04 -10.85
C ALA A 174 -26.03 6.01 -12.00
N ILE A 175 -26.71 7.16 -12.02
CA ILE A 175 -26.41 8.25 -12.95
C ILE A 175 -25.41 9.18 -12.26
N CYS A 176 -24.28 9.46 -12.90
CA CYS A 176 -23.34 10.45 -12.41
C CYS A 176 -23.31 11.69 -13.32
N VAL A 177 -23.54 12.86 -12.74
CA VAL A 177 -23.47 14.16 -13.44
C VAL A 177 -22.30 14.96 -12.88
N LEU A 178 -21.37 15.36 -13.74
CA LEU A 178 -20.30 16.28 -13.37
C LEU A 178 -20.74 17.71 -13.67
N GLU A 179 -20.75 18.58 -12.66
CA GLU A 179 -21.06 20.00 -12.81
C GLU A 179 -20.04 20.86 -12.06
N ARG A 180 -19.70 22.02 -12.64
CA ARG A 180 -18.92 23.04 -11.95
C ARG A 180 -19.88 23.97 -11.20
N VAL A 181 -19.72 24.04 -9.89
CA VAL A 181 -20.40 25.01 -9.02
C VAL A 181 -19.33 25.95 -8.47
N ASP A 182 -19.44 27.23 -8.82
CA ASP A 182 -18.43 28.26 -8.55
C ASP A 182 -17.02 27.88 -9.08
N GLN A 183 -16.05 27.69 -8.19
CA GLN A 183 -14.67 27.30 -8.51
C GLN A 183 -14.40 25.80 -8.31
N SER A 184 -15.42 25.02 -7.98
CA SER A 184 -15.28 23.61 -7.62
C SER A 184 -16.06 22.71 -8.59
N TYR A 185 -15.57 21.48 -8.77
CA TYR A 185 -16.26 20.44 -9.53
C TYR A 185 -16.92 19.47 -8.58
N TYR A 186 -18.19 19.14 -8.86
CA TYR A 186 -18.99 18.22 -8.09
C TYR A 186 -19.46 17.06 -8.98
N ALA A 187 -19.33 15.84 -8.48
CA ALA A 187 -19.92 14.65 -9.07
C ALA A 187 -21.21 14.31 -8.29
N PHE A 188 -22.35 14.46 -8.95
CA PHE A 188 -23.66 14.13 -8.39
C PHE A 188 -24.02 12.70 -8.77
N ILE A 189 -24.12 11.82 -7.79
CA ILE A 189 -24.43 10.40 -7.97
C ILE A 189 -25.89 10.16 -7.57
N PHE A 190 -26.71 9.75 -8.52
CA PHE A 190 -28.10 9.36 -8.30
C PHE A 190 -28.20 7.85 -8.37
N GLN A 191 -28.73 7.22 -7.33
CA GLN A 191 -29.04 5.80 -7.32
C GLN A 191 -30.54 5.66 -7.04
N GLU A 192 -31.26 4.88 -7.84
CA GLU A 192 -32.63 4.52 -7.50
C GLU A 192 -32.61 3.79 -6.17
N LYS A 193 -33.47 4.21 -5.24
CA LYS A 193 -33.63 3.53 -3.96
C LYS A 193 -34.31 2.18 -4.24
N LEU A 194 -33.54 1.09 -4.25
CA LEU A 194 -34.12 -0.25 -4.24
C LEU A 194 -35.01 -0.35 -2.99
N LEU A 195 -36.31 -0.62 -3.22
CA LEU A 195 -37.31 -0.87 -2.18
C LEU A 195 -37.08 -2.24 -1.53
#